data_AF-A0A2A5WR18-F1
#
_entry.id   AF-A0A2A5WR18-F1
#
_cell.length_a   1.000
_cell.length_b   1.000
_cell.length_c   1.000
_cell.angle_alpha   90.00
_cell.angle_beta   90.00
_cell.angle_gamma   90.00
#
_symmetry.space_group_name_H-M   'P 1'
#
loop_
_entity.id
_entity.type
_entity.pdbx_description
1 polymer ?
#
loop_
_entity_poly.entity_id
_entity_poly.type
_entity_poly.pdbx_seq_one_letter_code
_entity_poly.pdbx_strand_id
1 'polypeptide(L)'
;MELTNLIRSGMVFLIIAATMSVNSDDNLLARVGFSGHATALLTACVCTFIVFSRNVYYITIAVILSLVTNMPGDFGLNFGFDRDLYAGVLLAMLLQPFPHRALDALTSHKNG
;
A
#
# COMPACT_ATOMS: atom_id res chain seq x y z
N MET A 1 -6.02 20.84 -9.04
CA MET A 1 -6.13 19.73 -8.08
C MET A 1 -7.00 20.19 -6.94
N GLU A 2 -8.08 19.50 -6.62
CA GLU A 2 -8.97 19.89 -5.52
C GLU A 2 -8.23 19.77 -4.17
N LEU A 3 -8.34 20.78 -3.31
CA LEU A 3 -7.67 20.82 -2.00
C LEU A 3 -8.01 19.58 -1.16
N THR A 4 -9.25 19.09 -1.23
CA THR A 4 -9.70 17.88 -0.56
C THR A 4 -8.91 16.63 -0.97
N ASN A 5 -8.58 16.50 -2.26
CA ASN A 5 -7.80 15.37 -2.77
C ASN A 5 -6.33 15.46 -2.32
N LEU A 6 -5.79 16.67 -2.20
CA LEU A 6 -4.45 16.88 -1.64
C LEU A 6 -4.39 16.45 -0.17
N ILE A 7 -5.33 16.94 0.65
CA ILE A 7 -5.40 16.62 2.08
C ILE A 7 -5.56 15.12 2.29
N ARG A 8 -6.51 14.49 1.58
CA ARG A 8 -6.76 13.05 1.65
C ARG A 8 -5.49 12.25 1.36
N SER A 9 -4.77 12.61 0.31
CA SER A 9 -3.57 11.89 -0.12
C SER A 9 -2.40 12.14 0.82
N GLY A 10 -2.26 13.36 1.35
CA GLY A 10 -1.31 13.68 2.41
C GLY A 10 -1.55 12.84 3.66
N MET A 11 -2.81 12.68 4.09
CA MET A 11 -3.14 11.81 5.22
C MET A 11 -2.77 10.35 4.97
N VAL A 12 -3.10 9.81 3.80
CA VAL A 12 -2.75 8.43 3.43
C VAL A 12 -1.24 8.22 3.45
N PHE A 13 -0.50 9.16 2.87
CA PHE A 13 0.95 9.14 2.89
C PHE A 13 1.50 9.11 4.32
N LEU A 14 1.05 10.02 5.17
CA LEU A 14 1.53 10.11 6.55
C LEU A 14 1.23 8.83 7.32
N ILE A 15 0.04 8.25 7.15
CA ILE A 15 -0.33 7.00 7.83
C ILE A 15 0.56 5.85 7.36
N ILE A 16 0.71 5.64 6.04
CA ILE A 16 1.53 4.54 5.50
C ILE A 16 3.02 4.74 5.85
N ALA A 17 3.51 5.98 5.80
CA ALA A 17 4.88 6.30 6.18
C ALA A 17 5.12 6.00 7.67
N ALA A 18 4.19 6.39 8.54
CA ALA A 18 4.29 6.12 9.97
C ALA A 18 4.27 4.62 10.25
N THR A 19 3.34 3.86 9.66
CA THR A 19 3.23 2.41 9.89
C THR A 19 4.47 1.66 9.45
N MET A 20 5.05 2.00 8.30
CA MET A 20 6.29 1.40 7.83
C MET A 20 7.52 1.84 8.64
N SER A 21 7.50 3.03 9.22
CA SER A 21 8.65 3.57 9.97
C SER A 21 8.71 3.11 11.42
N VAL A 22 7.57 2.85 12.07
CA VAL A 22 7.51 2.48 13.49
C VAL A 22 8.17 1.12 13.77
N ASN A 23 8.02 0.16 12.85
CA ASN A 23 8.60 -1.17 13.00
C ASN A 23 9.66 -1.44 11.91
N SER A 24 10.58 -0.51 11.69
CA SER A 24 11.56 -0.59 10.58
C SER A 24 12.32 -1.91 10.48
N ASP A 25 12.54 -2.57 11.62
CA ASP A 25 13.35 -3.78 11.72
C ASP A 25 12.54 -5.07 11.50
N ASP A 26 11.21 -4.99 11.61
CA ASP A 26 10.28 -6.11 11.42
C ASP A 26 9.01 -5.67 10.67
N ASN A 27 9.16 -4.78 9.69
CA ASN A 27 8.07 -4.38 8.81
C ASN A 27 8.02 -5.27 7.56
N LEU A 28 7.06 -4.99 6.68
CA LEU A 28 6.89 -5.70 5.41
C LEU A 28 8.15 -5.57 4.53
N LEU A 29 8.83 -4.43 4.55
CA LEU A 29 10.03 -4.18 3.75
C LEU A 29 11.24 -4.99 4.23
N ALA A 30 11.43 -5.09 5.55
CA ALA A 30 12.50 -5.88 6.16
C ALA A 30 12.42 -7.35 5.73
N ARG A 31 11.19 -7.88 5.57
CA ARG A 31 10.95 -9.25 5.06
C ARG A 31 11.33 -9.45 3.59
N VAL A 32 11.25 -8.40 2.78
CA VAL A 32 11.68 -8.42 1.37
C VAL A 32 13.19 -8.15 1.25
N GLY A 33 13.87 -7.86 2.36
CA GLY A 33 15.31 -7.56 2.42
C GLY A 33 15.64 -6.08 2.24
N PHE A 34 14.63 -5.19 2.25
CA PHE A 34 14.85 -3.75 2.24
C PHE A 34 14.85 -3.19 3.66
N SER A 35 15.90 -2.46 4.01
CA SER A 35 16.01 -1.78 5.30
C SER A 35 16.18 -0.27 5.13
N GLY A 36 15.86 0.48 6.18
CA GLY A 36 16.07 1.91 6.26
C GLY A 36 14.84 2.78 5.98
N HIS A 37 14.79 3.94 6.63
CA HIS A 37 13.64 4.86 6.54
C HIS A 37 13.42 5.44 5.13
N ALA A 38 14.48 5.55 4.32
CA ALA A 38 14.37 6.05 2.96
C ALA A 38 13.52 5.10 2.07
N THR A 39 13.69 3.79 2.21
CA THR A 39 12.90 2.80 1.43
C THR A 39 11.45 2.76 1.91
N ALA A 40 11.21 2.92 3.22
CA ALA A 40 9.88 3.08 3.80
C ALA A 40 9.15 4.32 3.23
N LEU A 41 9.82 5.48 3.20
CA LEU A 41 9.26 6.71 2.65
C LEU A 41 8.96 6.61 1.15
N LEU A 42 9.88 6.01 0.38
CA LEU A 42 9.68 5.81 -1.06
C LEU A 42 8.49 4.88 -1.32
N THR A 43 8.39 3.79 -0.57
CA THR A 43 7.26 2.86 -0.66
C THR A 43 5.95 3.53 -0.29
N ALA A 44 5.92 4.33 0.78
CA ALA A 44 4.75 5.11 1.18
C ALA A 44 4.33 6.11 0.10
N CYS A 45 5.28 6.78 -0.56
CA CYS A 45 5.02 7.65 -1.71
C CYS A 45 4.37 6.87 -2.87
N VAL A 46 4.94 5.72 -3.24
CA VAL A 46 4.42 4.88 -4.33
C VAL A 46 3.01 4.36 -4.01
N CYS A 47 2.79 3.84 -2.81
CA CYS A 47 1.46 3.39 -2.37
C CYS A 47 0.43 4.53 -2.40
N THR A 48 0.80 5.71 -1.90
CA THR A 48 -0.08 6.89 -1.93
C THR A 48 -0.43 7.28 -3.35
N PHE A 49 0.54 7.28 -4.26
CA PHE A 49 0.32 7.60 -5.67
C PHE A 49 -0.64 6.60 -6.34
N ILE A 50 -0.49 5.30 -6.08
CA ILE A 50 -1.38 4.25 -6.60
C ILE A 50 -2.82 4.44 -6.11
N VAL A 51 -2.98 4.88 -4.86
CA VAL A 51 -4.28 5.03 -4.19
C VAL A 51 -4.92 6.42 -4.42
N PHE A 52 -4.15 7.40 -4.92
CA PHE A 52 -4.54 8.81 -5.08
C PHE A 52 -5.90 9.01 -5.76
N SER A 53 -6.16 8.30 -6.85
CA SER A 53 -7.39 8.42 -7.64
C SER A 53 -8.47 7.39 -7.30
N ARG A 54 -8.27 6.59 -6.25
CA ARG A 54 -9.22 5.53 -5.85
C ARG A 54 -10.37 6.08 -5.01
N ASN A 55 -11.45 5.30 -4.96
CA ASN A 55 -12.58 5.54 -4.08
C ASN A 55 -12.14 5.41 -2.61
N VAL A 56 -12.71 6.23 -1.72
CA VAL A 56 -12.44 6.25 -0.27
C VAL A 56 -12.46 4.84 0.35
N TYR A 57 -13.37 3.95 -0.04
CA TYR A 57 -13.40 2.58 0.49
C TYR A 57 -12.10 1.80 0.23
N TYR A 58 -11.52 1.92 -0.97
CA TYR A 58 -10.23 1.30 -1.29
C TYR A 58 -9.10 1.88 -0.44
N ILE A 59 -9.13 3.19 -0.22
CA ILE A 59 -8.13 3.88 0.60
C ILE A 59 -8.18 3.35 2.03
N THR A 60 -9.38 3.26 2.61
CA THR A 60 -9.58 2.77 3.98
C THR A 60 -9.07 1.34 4.13
N ILE A 61 -9.41 0.43 3.21
CA ILE A 61 -8.96 -0.96 3.26
C ILE A 61 -7.43 -1.03 3.12
N ALA A 62 -6.83 -0.26 2.20
CA ALA A 62 -5.38 -0.22 2.02
C ALA A 62 -4.65 0.27 3.28
N VAL A 63 -5.20 1.26 3.97
CA VAL A 63 -4.67 1.76 5.25
C VAL A 63 -4.77 0.71 6.35
N ILE A 64 -5.92 0.04 6.49
CA ILE A 64 -6.11 -1.03 7.48
C ILE A 64 -5.15 -2.19 7.23
N LEU A 65 -5.05 -2.64 5.98
CA LEU A 65 -4.11 -3.70 5.61
C LEU A 65 -2.67 -3.27 5.87
N SER A 66 -2.29 -2.04 5.50
CA SER A 66 -0.95 -1.50 5.79
C SER A 66 -0.63 -1.51 7.29
N LEU A 67 -1.59 -1.16 8.15
CA LEU A 67 -1.44 -1.24 9.61
C LEU A 67 -1.17 -2.69 10.04
N VAL A 68 -2.04 -3.62 9.66
CA VAL A 68 -1.93 -5.05 10.01
C VAL A 68 -0.61 -5.64 9.55
N THR A 69 -0.18 -5.33 8.32
CA THR A 69 1.03 -5.91 7.72
C THR A 69 2.33 -5.35 8.27
N ASN A 70 2.28 -4.21 8.98
CA ASN A 70 3.46 -3.58 9.58
C ASN A 70 3.41 -3.59 11.12
N MET A 71 2.46 -4.30 11.73
CA MET A 71 2.49 -4.59 13.18
C MET A 71 3.64 -5.55 13.51
N PRO A 72 4.16 -5.51 14.76
CA PRO A 72 5.19 -6.46 15.21
C PRO A 72 4.74 -7.91 15.02
N GLY A 73 5.65 -8.80 14.62
CA GLY A 73 5.32 -10.19 14.28
C GLY A 73 4.65 -10.94 15.43
N ASP A 74 5.10 -10.69 16.66
CA ASP A 74 4.52 -11.29 17.86
C ASP A 74 3.06 -10.88 18.08
N PHE A 75 2.68 -9.66 17.69
CA PHE A 75 1.30 -9.17 17.85
C PHE A 75 0.34 -9.97 16.97
N GLY A 76 0.66 -10.15 15.68
CA GLY A 76 -0.19 -10.90 14.75
C GLY A 76 -0.35 -12.37 15.13
N LEU A 77 0.76 -13.01 15.53
CA LEU A 77 0.76 -14.42 15.94
C LEU A 77 -0.11 -14.68 17.18
N ASN A 78 -0.17 -13.73 18.12
CA ASN A 78 -1.01 -13.84 19.31
C ASN A 78 -2.53 -13.87 18.99
N PHE A 79 -2.94 -13.39 17.82
CA PHE A 79 -4.32 -13.44 17.35
C PHE A 79 -4.55 -14.48 16.23
N GLY A 80 -3.52 -15.27 15.90
CA GLY A 80 -3.57 -16.25 14.80
C GLY A 80 -3.58 -15.64 13.40
N PHE A 81 -3.15 -14.38 13.26
CA PHE A 81 -3.07 -13.69 11.97
C PHE A 81 -1.70 -13.89 11.32
N ASP A 82 -1.68 -14.44 10.10
CA ASP A 82 -0.48 -14.48 9.27
C ASP A 82 -0.32 -13.15 8.53
N ARG A 83 0.68 -12.36 8.95
CA ARG A 83 1.02 -11.05 8.39
C ARG A 83 1.34 -11.13 6.90
N ASP A 84 1.93 -12.23 6.44
CA ASP A 84 2.35 -12.40 5.05
C ASP A 84 1.14 -12.59 4.12
N LEU A 85 0.08 -13.25 4.61
CA LEU A 85 -1.19 -13.37 3.88
C LEU A 85 -1.81 -11.99 3.62
N TYR A 86 -1.90 -11.16 4.66
CA TYR A 86 -2.44 -9.80 4.54
C TYR A 86 -1.55 -8.90 3.67
N ALA A 87 -0.23 -9.13 3.68
CA ALA A 87 0.72 -8.45 2.80
C ALA A 87 0.45 -8.80 1.33
N GLY A 88 0.17 -10.07 1.04
CA GLY A 88 -0.25 -10.53 -0.28
C GLY A 88 -1.56 -9.87 -0.74
N VAL A 89 -2.56 -9.78 0.14
CA VAL A 89 -3.84 -9.10 -0.15
C VAL A 89 -3.62 -7.60 -0.45
N LEU A 90 -2.81 -6.92 0.37
CA LEU A 90 -2.46 -5.51 0.17
C LEU A 90 -1.78 -5.30 -1.20
N LEU A 91 -0.79 -6.13 -1.53
CA LEU A 91 -0.11 -6.09 -2.82
C LEU A 91 -1.07 -6.35 -3.98
N ALA A 92 -1.94 -7.35 -3.88
CA ALA A 92 -2.91 -7.65 -4.93
C ALA A 92 -3.88 -6.47 -5.17
N MET A 93 -4.35 -5.80 -4.12
CA MET A 93 -5.19 -4.61 -4.25
C MET A 93 -4.44 -3.43 -4.89
N LEU A 94 -3.18 -3.22 -4.54
CA LEU A 94 -2.34 -2.19 -5.13
C LEU A 94 -2.01 -2.48 -6.60
N LEU A 95 -1.87 -3.77 -6.97
CA LEU A 95 -1.53 -4.21 -8.33
C LEU A 95 -2.75 -4.39 -9.26
N GLN A 96 -3.97 -4.41 -8.73
CA GLN A 96 -5.20 -4.49 -9.52
C GLN A 96 -5.34 -3.48 -10.69
N PRO A 97 -4.89 -2.21 -10.64
CA PRO A 97 -5.08 -1.29 -11.76
C PRO A 97 -4.24 -1.63 -12.99
N PHE A 98 -3.14 -2.37 -12.84
CA PHE A 98 -2.21 -2.60 -13.94
C PHE A 98 -2.76 -3.54 -15.02
N PRO A 99 -3.34 -4.72 -14.68
CA PRO A 99 -3.97 -5.59 -15.68
C PRO A 99 -5.09 -4.91 -16.45
N HIS A 100 -5.91 -4.09 -15.77
CA HIS A 100 -7.02 -3.39 -16.40
C HIS A 100 -6.53 -2.35 -17.43
N ARG A 101 -5.55 -1.53 -17.04
CA ARG A 101 -4.92 -0.56 -17.96
C ARG A 101 -4.19 -1.22 -19.13
N ALA A 102 -3.55 -2.37 -18.90
CA ALA A 102 -2.87 -3.10 -19.95
C ALA A 102 -3.86 -3.66 -20.98
N LEU A 103 -5.01 -4.19 -20.53
CA LEU A 103 -6.07 -4.67 -21.41
C LEU A 103 -6.69 -3.52 -22.23
N ASP A 104 -6.95 -2.38 -21.60
CA ASP A 104 -7.47 -1.19 -22.29
C ASP A 104 -6.49 -0.71 -23.39
N ALA A 105 -5.19 -0.66 -23.07
CA ALA A 105 -4.16 -0.28 -24.04
C ALA A 105 -4.07 -1.25 -25.24
N LEU A 106 -4.20 -2.56 -25.00
CA LEU A 106 -4.18 -3.57 -26.06
C LEU A 106 -5.43 -3.51 -26.95
N THR A 107 -6.60 -3.21 -26.38
CA THR A 107 -7.85 -3.10 -27.15
C THR A 107 -7.91 -1.80 -27.97
N SER A 108 -7.36 -0.70 -27.46
CA SER A 108 -7.20 0.57 -28.19
C SER A 108 -6.34 0.42 -29.44
N HIS A 109 -5.32 -0.44 -29.43
CA HIS A 109 -4.42 -0.63 -30.58
C HIS A 109 -5.03 -1.52 -31.68
N LYS A 110 -6.16 -2.19 -31.42
CA LYS A 110 -6.82 -3.11 -32.34
C LYS A 110 -7.96 -2.47 -33.15
N ASN A 111 -8.40 -1.27 -32.75
CA ASN A 111 -9.57 -0.56 -33.29
C ASN A 111 -9.21 0.77 -33.98
N GLY A 112 -7.92 1.06 -34.20
CA GLY A 112 -7.43 2.19 -35.01
C GLY A 112 -6.67 1.68 -36.22
#